data_AF-A0A968NYH1-F1
#
_entry.id   AF-A0A968NYH1-F1
#
_cell.length_a   1.000
_cell.length_b   1.000
_cell.length_c   1.000
_cell.angle_alpha   90.00
_cell.angle_beta   90.00
_cell.angle_gamma   90.00
#
_symmetry.space_group_name_H-M   'P 1'
#
loop_
_entity.id
_entity.type
_entity.pdbx_description
1 polymer ?
#
loop_
_entity_poly.entity_id
_entity_poly.type
_entity_poly.pdbx_seq_one_letter_code
_entity_poly.pdbx_strand_id
1 'polypeptide(L)'
;MHEGWVHVGTTLNGRNQPVCDFLSIGPPRCASTQEGLAIIMEIFTFRSFIQRAKQINDRIIAIEKAEDGANLLDILEYLRTEGYSESECLTNAFRVLRGGTLDGGAPFTKDISYCKGFVENYNFLRSSIRVSKPSVIPYLFCGKLHVEDVPLLYAKHLEGLVEAPRFLPPQFRDINGLAVWMSFSSFFNRVDLRSVQAHYKSLFDKYL
;
A
#
# COMPACT_ATOMS: atom_id res chain seq x y z
N MET A 1 11.25 3.93 -8.19
CA MET A 1 11.03 5.24 -7.52
C MET A 1 10.54 5.05 -6.09
N HIS A 2 9.56 4.16 -5.84
CA HIS A 2 9.17 3.82 -4.46
C HIS A 2 10.29 3.11 -3.68
N GLU A 3 11.07 2.22 -4.31
CA GLU A 3 12.17 1.52 -3.61
C GLU A 3 13.20 2.47 -2.98
N GLY A 4 13.58 3.52 -3.71
CA GLY A 4 14.52 4.52 -3.23
C GLY A 4 13.97 5.38 -2.09
N TRP A 5 12.72 5.86 -2.19
CA TRP A 5 12.16 6.75 -1.16
C TRP A 5 11.57 6.01 0.03
N VAL A 6 10.82 4.95 -0.22
CA VAL A 6 10.08 4.20 0.80
C VAL A 6 11.02 3.22 1.48
N HIS A 7 11.75 2.39 0.75
CA HIS A 7 12.60 1.37 1.40
C HIS A 7 13.95 1.95 1.81
N VAL A 8 14.71 2.55 0.90
CA VAL A 8 16.03 3.10 1.23
C VAL A 8 15.93 4.38 2.06
N GLY A 9 15.06 5.32 1.66
CA GLY A 9 14.90 6.61 2.32
C GLY A 9 14.49 6.47 3.80
N THR A 10 13.55 5.58 4.12
CA THR A 10 13.18 5.33 5.52
C THR A 10 14.28 4.63 6.30
N THR A 11 15.03 3.70 5.71
CA THR A 11 16.22 3.12 6.36
C THR A 11 17.24 4.21 6.69
N LEU A 12 17.50 5.14 5.77
CA LEU A 12 18.43 6.25 6.00
C LEU A 12 17.91 7.24 7.04
N ASN A 13 16.60 7.55 7.05
CA ASN A 13 16.01 8.38 8.10
C ASN A 13 16.14 7.71 9.47
N GLY A 14 15.87 6.41 9.56
CA GLY A 14 16.04 5.63 10.79
C GLY A 14 17.48 5.65 11.29
N ARG A 15 18.47 5.44 10.42
CA ARG A 15 19.90 5.50 10.79
C ARG A 15 20.38 6.88 11.24
N ASN A 16 19.70 7.93 10.78
CA ASN A 16 20.04 9.31 11.14
C ASN A 16 19.34 9.77 12.44
N GLN A 17 18.55 8.91 13.09
CA GLN A 17 17.95 9.23 14.39
C GLN A 17 19.04 9.20 15.47
N PRO A 18 19.14 10.24 16.33
CA PRO A 18 20.19 10.31 17.34
C PRO A 18 20.01 9.30 18.48
N VAL A 19 18.76 9.00 18.84
CA VAL A 19 18.40 8.08 19.94
C VAL A 19 17.66 6.85 19.42
N CYS A 20 16.83 6.99 18.39
CA CYS A 20 15.97 5.92 17.87
C CYS A 20 16.51 5.27 16.59
N ASP A 21 17.81 4.95 16.55
CA ASP A 21 18.48 4.34 15.38
C ASP A 21 17.92 2.97 14.99
N PHE A 22 17.28 2.27 15.94
CA PHE A 22 16.54 1.04 15.74
C PHE A 22 15.42 1.17 14.68
N LEU A 23 14.93 2.39 14.42
CA LEU A 23 14.00 2.67 13.32
C LEU A 23 14.63 2.43 11.94
N SER A 24 15.93 2.12 11.84
CA SER A 24 16.55 1.64 10.59
C SER A 24 16.22 0.19 10.26
N ILE A 25 15.75 -0.58 11.24
CA ILE A 25 15.45 -2.01 11.11
C ILE A 25 13.94 -2.22 11.08
N GLY A 26 13.44 -2.92 10.06
CA GLY A 26 12.01 -3.18 9.90
C GLY A 26 11.59 -4.54 10.46
N PRO A 27 11.01 -4.61 11.67
CA PRO A 27 10.40 -5.85 12.14
C PRO A 27 9.18 -6.22 11.26
N PRO A 28 8.71 -7.48 11.30
CA PRO A 28 7.60 -7.95 10.45
C PRO A 28 6.35 -7.06 10.49
N ARG A 29 6.03 -6.46 11.65
CA ARG A 29 4.88 -5.55 11.81
C ARG A 29 4.96 -4.34 10.86
N CYS A 30 6.14 -3.83 10.54
CA CYS A 30 6.29 -2.64 9.70
C CYS A 30 6.13 -2.92 8.21
N ALA A 31 6.09 -4.19 7.79
CA ALA A 31 6.04 -4.58 6.39
C ALA A 31 4.80 -4.00 5.69
N SER A 32 3.61 -4.07 6.32
CA SER A 32 2.39 -3.51 5.71
C SER A 32 2.54 -2.01 5.44
N THR A 33 2.99 -1.23 6.41
CA THR A 33 3.20 0.21 6.24
C THR A 33 4.18 0.51 5.10
N GLN A 34 5.29 -0.23 4.99
CA GLN A 34 6.28 -0.02 3.91
C GLN A 34 5.72 -0.38 2.53
N GLU A 35 5.15 -1.58 2.37
CA GLU A 35 4.58 -2.00 1.08
C GLU A 35 3.39 -1.12 0.67
N GLY A 36 2.57 -0.69 1.64
CA GLY A 36 1.47 0.24 1.42
C GLY A 36 1.94 1.62 0.98
N LEU A 37 3.02 2.15 1.58
CA LEU A 37 3.64 3.41 1.14
C LEU A 37 4.20 3.28 -0.28
N ALA A 38 4.74 2.11 -0.63
CA ALA A 38 5.21 1.85 -1.98
C ALA A 38 4.07 1.95 -3.01
N ILE A 39 2.91 1.35 -2.72
CA ILE A 39 1.70 1.48 -3.57
C ILE A 39 1.24 2.93 -3.67
N ILE A 40 1.16 3.65 -2.54
CA ILE A 40 0.76 5.08 -2.54
C ILE A 40 1.70 5.88 -3.44
N MET A 41 3.01 5.63 -3.37
CA MET A 41 4.00 6.29 -4.22
C MET A 41 3.85 5.94 -5.69
N GLU A 42 3.51 4.69 -6.04
CA GLU A 42 3.22 4.30 -7.42
C GLU A 42 1.97 5.00 -7.97
N ILE A 43 0.93 5.18 -7.14
CA ILE A 43 -0.30 5.89 -7.50
C ILE A 43 -0.03 7.38 -7.69
N PHE A 44 0.62 8.04 -6.72
CA PHE A 44 0.87 9.49 -6.79
C PHE A 44 1.87 9.89 -7.86
N THR A 45 2.67 8.95 -8.36
CA THR A 45 3.59 9.19 -9.47
C THR A 45 3.01 8.80 -10.82
N PHE A 46 1.77 8.29 -10.85
CA PHE A 46 1.11 7.75 -12.04
C PHE A 46 1.97 6.71 -12.78
N ARG A 47 2.76 5.94 -12.02
CA ARG A 47 3.61 4.86 -12.56
C ARG A 47 2.99 3.48 -12.38
N SER A 48 1.77 3.40 -11.85
CA SER A 48 1.01 2.16 -11.71
C SER A 48 0.38 1.77 -13.04
N PHE A 49 0.69 0.57 -13.53
CA PHE A 49 0.02 -0.03 -14.68
C PHE A 49 -1.18 -0.85 -14.20
N ILE A 50 -2.31 -0.80 -14.93
CA ILE A 50 -3.53 -1.58 -14.66
C ILE A 50 -3.21 -3.06 -14.46
N GLN A 51 -2.25 -3.58 -15.23
CA GLN A 51 -1.80 -4.97 -15.15
C GLN A 51 -1.17 -5.34 -13.80
N ARG A 52 -0.44 -4.43 -13.16
CA ARG A 52 0.16 -4.67 -11.83
C ARG A 52 -0.91 -4.71 -10.74
N ALA A 53 -1.90 -3.83 -10.81
CA ALA A 53 -3.03 -3.84 -9.89
C ALA A 53 -3.83 -5.14 -10.03
N LYS A 54 -4.10 -5.58 -11.27
CA LYS A 54 -4.73 -6.88 -11.56
C LYS A 54 -3.93 -8.03 -10.95
N GLN A 55 -2.62 -8.09 -11.19
CA GLN A 55 -1.76 -9.13 -10.64
C GLN A 55 -1.77 -9.21 -9.09
N ILE A 56 -1.80 -8.07 -8.41
CA ILE A 56 -1.90 -8.06 -6.94
C ILE A 56 -3.27 -8.59 -6.49
N ASN A 57 -4.34 -8.14 -7.13
CA ASN A 57 -5.70 -8.57 -6.84
C ASN A 57 -5.87 -10.08 -7.04
N ASP A 58 -5.42 -10.60 -8.17
CA ASP A 58 -5.58 -12.02 -8.51
C ASP A 58 -4.73 -12.90 -7.60
N ARG A 59 -3.56 -12.43 -7.15
CA ARG A 59 -2.79 -13.15 -6.11
C ARG A 59 -3.50 -13.18 -4.77
N ILE A 60 -4.24 -12.14 -4.38
CA ILE A 60 -5.04 -12.16 -3.15
C ILE A 60 -6.17 -13.19 -3.26
N ILE A 61 -6.86 -13.24 -4.39
CA ILE A 61 -7.87 -14.27 -4.67
C ILE A 61 -7.24 -15.66 -4.69
N ALA A 62 -6.05 -15.82 -5.26
CA ALA A 62 -5.33 -17.09 -5.24
C ALA A 62 -4.92 -17.50 -3.81
N ILE A 63 -4.56 -16.56 -2.95
CA ILE A 63 -4.28 -16.83 -1.52
C ILE A 63 -5.56 -17.32 -0.82
N GLU A 64 -6.70 -16.65 -1.03
CA GLU A 64 -8.00 -17.08 -0.49
C GLU A 64 -8.34 -18.50 -0.96
N LYS A 65 -8.22 -18.78 -2.26
CA LYS A 65 -8.42 -20.14 -2.80
C LYS A 65 -7.51 -21.17 -2.14
N ALA A 66 -6.23 -20.84 -1.99
CA ALA A 66 -5.27 -21.74 -1.37
C ALA A 66 -5.55 -21.94 0.14
N GLU A 67 -6.04 -20.91 0.84
CA GLU A 67 -6.52 -21.01 2.23
C GLU A 67 -7.72 -21.96 2.32
N ASP A 68 -8.63 -21.90 1.34
CA ASP A 68 -9.78 -22.80 1.19
C ASP A 68 -9.42 -24.24 0.71
N GLY A 69 -8.13 -24.53 0.53
CA GLY A 69 -7.64 -25.87 0.18
C GLY A 69 -7.34 -26.10 -1.30
N ALA A 70 -7.33 -25.06 -2.14
CA ALA A 70 -6.88 -25.18 -3.52
C ALA A 70 -5.39 -25.53 -3.59
N ASN A 71 -5.05 -26.56 -4.37
CA ASN A 71 -3.67 -27.00 -4.57
C ASN A 71 -2.98 -26.21 -5.70
N LEU A 72 -1.70 -26.49 -5.96
CA LEU A 72 -0.92 -25.85 -7.01
C LEU A 72 -1.61 -25.86 -8.39
N LEU A 73 -2.22 -26.98 -8.78
CA LEU A 73 -2.86 -27.11 -10.10
C LEU A 73 -4.11 -26.24 -10.19
N ASP A 74 -4.91 -26.17 -9.12
CA ASP A 74 -6.10 -25.31 -9.05
C ASP A 74 -5.72 -23.82 -9.18
N ILE A 75 -4.62 -23.41 -8.52
CA ILE A 75 -4.11 -22.05 -8.60
C ILE A 75 -3.58 -21.73 -10.00
N LEU A 76 -2.86 -22.65 -10.64
CA LEU A 76 -2.37 -22.48 -12.01
C LEU A 76 -3.53 -22.33 -13.00
N GLU A 77 -4.57 -23.16 -12.85
CA GLU A 77 -5.75 -23.13 -13.72
C GLU A 77 -6.55 -21.83 -13.53
N TYR A 78 -6.68 -21.35 -12.30
CA TYR A 78 -7.26 -20.04 -12.01
C TYR A 78 -6.49 -18.92 -12.73
N LEU A 79 -5.16 -18.87 -12.58
CA LEU A 79 -4.34 -17.84 -13.21
C LEU A 79 -4.37 -17.92 -14.74
N ARG A 80 -4.43 -19.13 -15.31
CA ARG A 80 -4.59 -19.33 -16.75
C ARG A 80 -5.94 -18.78 -17.24
N THR A 81 -7.00 -18.98 -16.48
CA THR A 81 -8.35 -18.45 -16.76
C THR A 81 -8.37 -16.92 -16.71
N GLU A 82 -7.57 -16.32 -15.83
CA GLU A 82 -7.37 -14.87 -15.72
C GLU A 82 -6.51 -14.26 -16.84
N GLY A 83 -6.06 -15.08 -17.80
CA GLY A 83 -5.38 -14.65 -19.02
C GLY A 83 -3.86 -14.51 -18.90
N TYR A 84 -3.25 -15.05 -17.84
CA TYR A 84 -1.79 -15.03 -17.68
C TYR A 84 -1.10 -16.06 -18.59
N SER A 85 0.11 -15.73 -19.04
CA SER A 85 0.98 -16.70 -19.73
C SER A 85 1.41 -17.81 -18.76
N GLU A 86 1.83 -18.97 -19.28
CA GLU A 86 2.27 -20.10 -18.45
C GLU A 86 3.39 -19.73 -17.48
N SER A 87 4.38 -18.95 -17.94
CA SER A 87 5.47 -18.43 -17.11
C SER A 87 4.98 -17.52 -15.97
N GLU A 88 4.00 -16.66 -16.27
CA GLU A 88 3.38 -15.80 -15.25
C GLU A 88 2.53 -16.60 -14.26
N CYS A 89 1.83 -17.63 -14.72
CA CYS A 89 1.06 -18.52 -13.86
C CYS A 89 1.97 -19.19 -12.84
N LEU A 90 3.07 -19.82 -13.29
CA LEU A 90 4.06 -20.45 -12.42
C LEU A 90 4.68 -19.45 -11.43
N THR A 91 5.07 -18.27 -11.93
CA THR A 91 5.67 -17.23 -11.09
C THR A 91 4.70 -16.76 -9.99
N ASN A 92 3.44 -16.51 -10.32
CA ASN A 92 2.44 -16.07 -9.35
C ASN A 92 2.05 -17.20 -8.38
N ALA A 93 1.85 -18.43 -8.87
CA ALA A 93 1.55 -19.59 -8.02
C ALA A 93 2.68 -19.86 -7.01
N PHE A 94 3.94 -19.78 -7.42
CA PHE A 94 5.07 -19.90 -6.49
C PHE A 94 5.12 -18.78 -5.47
N ARG A 95 4.67 -17.56 -5.78
CA ARG A 95 4.57 -16.50 -4.78
C ARG A 95 3.49 -16.80 -3.75
N VAL A 96 2.35 -17.33 -4.17
CA VAL A 96 1.22 -17.69 -3.31
C VAL A 96 1.57 -18.85 -2.39
N LEU A 97 2.31 -19.85 -2.87
CA LEU A 97 2.62 -21.07 -2.10
C LEU A 97 4.03 -21.07 -1.50
N ARG A 98 4.76 -19.94 -1.58
CA ARG A 98 6.17 -19.86 -1.16
C ARG A 98 6.34 -20.18 0.33
N GLY A 99 6.99 -21.30 0.64
CA GLY A 99 7.20 -21.72 2.03
C GLY A 99 5.94 -22.25 2.70
N GLY A 100 4.87 -22.48 1.92
CA GLY A 100 3.66 -23.19 2.31
C GLY A 100 3.59 -24.60 1.70
N THR A 101 2.41 -25.21 1.75
CA THR A 101 2.13 -26.53 1.14
C THR A 101 1.70 -26.39 -0.32
N LEU A 102 1.98 -27.40 -1.15
CA LEU A 102 1.47 -27.44 -2.53
C LEU A 102 0.05 -27.99 -2.62
N ASP A 103 -0.42 -28.67 -1.56
CA ASP A 103 -1.74 -29.31 -1.49
C ASP A 103 -2.85 -28.36 -1.01
N GLY A 104 -2.53 -27.08 -0.74
CA GLY A 104 -3.46 -26.10 -0.18
C GLY A 104 -3.49 -26.10 1.37
N GLY A 105 -4.30 -25.21 1.94
CA GLY A 105 -4.53 -25.02 3.37
C GLY A 105 -3.50 -24.17 4.12
N ALA A 106 -2.35 -23.85 3.51
CA ALA A 106 -1.31 -23.04 4.15
C ALA A 106 -0.57 -22.12 3.14
N PRO A 107 -1.24 -21.11 2.54
CA PRO A 107 -0.60 -20.19 1.61
C PRO A 107 0.33 -19.18 2.29
N PHE A 108 1.23 -18.62 1.50
CA PHE A 108 2.07 -17.49 1.87
C PHE A 108 1.32 -16.17 1.68
N THR A 109 0.80 -15.63 2.78
CA THR A 109 -0.11 -14.49 2.81
C THR A 109 0.56 -13.11 2.63
N LYS A 110 1.81 -13.05 2.17
CA LYS A 110 2.56 -11.78 2.08
C LYS A 110 1.87 -10.76 1.18
N ASP A 111 1.23 -11.17 0.09
CA ASP A 111 0.58 -10.21 -0.81
C ASP A 111 -0.59 -9.45 -0.16
N ILE A 112 -1.16 -9.97 0.93
CA ILE A 112 -2.18 -9.27 1.73
C ILE A 112 -1.60 -7.99 2.38
N SER A 113 -0.31 -7.97 2.72
CA SER A 113 0.30 -6.82 3.40
C SER A 113 0.30 -5.55 2.54
N TYR A 114 0.28 -5.70 1.21
CA TYR A 114 0.22 -4.60 0.24
C TYR A 114 -1.11 -3.85 0.35
N CYS A 115 -2.23 -4.56 0.19
CA CYS A 115 -3.56 -3.99 0.27
C CYS A 115 -3.89 -3.48 1.67
N LYS A 116 -3.56 -4.26 2.70
CA LYS A 116 -3.71 -3.83 4.10
C LYS A 116 -2.95 -2.52 4.34
N GLY A 117 -1.67 -2.49 4.00
CA GLY A 117 -0.82 -1.32 4.16
C GLY A 117 -1.33 -0.09 3.42
N PHE A 118 -1.77 -0.27 2.17
CA PHE A 118 -2.37 0.81 1.39
C PHE A 118 -3.59 1.41 2.10
N VAL A 119 -4.52 0.56 2.54
CA VAL A 119 -5.75 0.99 3.23
C VAL A 119 -5.43 1.71 4.54
N GLU A 120 -4.53 1.16 5.36
CA GLU A 120 -4.14 1.75 6.65
C GLU A 120 -3.47 3.12 6.44
N ASN A 121 -2.46 3.17 5.57
CA ASN A 121 -1.74 4.42 5.28
C ASN A 121 -2.66 5.48 4.67
N TYR A 122 -3.50 5.11 3.71
CA TYR A 122 -4.42 6.04 3.07
C TYR A 122 -5.43 6.63 4.07
N ASN A 123 -5.99 5.79 4.94
CA ASN A 123 -6.88 6.24 6.00
C ASN A 123 -6.17 7.12 7.03
N PHE A 124 -4.92 6.81 7.36
CA PHE A 124 -4.11 7.67 8.22
C PHE A 124 -3.89 9.07 7.61
N LEU A 125 -3.51 9.15 6.33
CA LEU A 125 -3.34 10.42 5.62
C LEU A 125 -4.64 11.23 5.64
N ARG A 126 -5.74 10.60 5.23
CA ARG A 126 -7.06 11.22 5.19
C ARG A 126 -7.51 11.70 6.57
N SER A 127 -7.34 10.87 7.60
CA SER A 127 -7.75 11.20 8.96
C SER A 127 -6.93 12.36 9.51
N SER A 128 -5.62 12.37 9.26
CA SER A 128 -4.71 13.45 9.68
C SER A 128 -5.12 14.81 9.11
N ILE A 129 -5.55 14.85 7.84
CA ILE A 129 -6.10 16.08 7.23
C ILE A 129 -7.45 16.46 7.87
N ARG A 130 -8.35 15.49 8.04
CA ARG A 130 -9.70 15.72 8.57
C ARG A 130 -9.68 16.29 10.00
N VAL A 131 -8.74 15.86 10.84
CA VAL A 131 -8.59 16.36 12.22
C VAL A 131 -7.61 17.55 12.32
N SER A 132 -7.25 18.17 11.19
CA SER A 132 -6.35 19.33 11.13
C SER A 132 -4.98 19.08 11.77
N LYS A 133 -4.44 17.88 11.58
CA LYS A 133 -3.09 17.47 12.00
C LYS A 133 -2.22 17.07 10.80
N PRO A 134 -2.08 17.87 9.72
CA PRO A 134 -1.26 17.50 8.57
C PRO A 134 0.23 17.30 8.92
N SER A 135 0.73 17.98 9.97
CA SER A 135 2.15 17.96 10.36
C SER A 135 2.69 16.58 10.77
N VAL A 136 1.81 15.61 11.10
CA VAL A 136 2.23 14.25 11.46
C VAL A 136 2.53 13.39 10.22
N ILE A 137 2.02 13.77 9.04
CA ILE A 137 2.11 12.96 7.83
C ILE A 137 3.55 12.64 7.41
N PRO A 138 4.50 13.61 7.39
CA PRO A 138 5.88 13.32 7.02
C PRO A 138 6.52 12.23 7.89
N TYR A 139 6.09 12.09 9.15
CA TYR A 139 6.66 11.12 10.09
C TYR A 139 6.40 9.66 9.74
N LEU A 140 5.53 9.38 8.75
CA LEU A 140 5.48 8.05 8.10
C LEU A 140 6.83 7.62 7.53
N PHE A 141 7.71 8.57 7.23
CA PHE A 141 9.03 8.33 6.66
C PHE A 141 10.16 8.42 7.69
N CYS A 142 9.87 8.61 8.97
CA CYS A 142 10.86 8.75 10.05
C CYS A 142 11.77 7.51 10.18
N GLY A 143 11.25 6.35 9.80
CA GLY A 143 12.01 5.11 9.67
C GLY A 143 11.13 3.93 9.30
N LYS A 144 11.55 2.73 9.67
CA LYS A 144 10.78 1.49 9.62
C LYS A 144 9.88 1.44 10.85
N LEU A 145 8.62 1.81 10.64
CA LEU A 145 7.60 1.94 11.67
C LEU A 145 6.27 1.38 11.17
N HIS A 146 5.35 1.09 12.10
CA HIS A 146 3.95 0.90 11.75
C HIS A 146 3.22 2.25 11.78
N VAL A 147 2.28 2.45 10.86
CA VAL A 147 1.49 3.69 10.73
C VAL A 147 0.85 4.16 12.04
N GLU A 148 0.42 3.24 12.90
CA GLU A 148 -0.17 3.54 14.20
C GLU A 148 0.83 4.15 15.20
N ASP A 149 2.13 3.96 15.00
CA ASP A 149 3.17 4.46 15.89
C ASP A 149 3.52 5.93 15.57
N VAL A 150 3.07 6.46 14.42
CA VAL A 150 3.40 7.81 13.95
C VAL A 150 3.01 8.91 14.96
N PRO A 151 1.83 8.90 15.60
CA PRO A 151 1.48 9.91 16.60
C PRO A 151 2.45 9.92 17.80
N LEU A 152 2.90 8.74 18.25
CA LEU A 152 3.88 8.62 19.32
C LEU A 152 5.24 9.19 18.87
N LEU A 153 5.72 8.81 17.68
CA LEU A 153 6.97 9.33 17.14
C LEU A 153 6.94 10.85 16.96
N TYR A 154 5.80 11.40 16.55
CA TYR A 154 5.61 12.85 16.48
C TYR A 154 5.68 13.50 17.87
N ALA A 155 5.05 12.91 18.89
CA ALA A 155 5.17 13.41 20.26
C ALA A 155 6.64 13.38 20.74
N LYS A 156 7.38 12.32 20.43
CA LYS A 156 8.81 12.21 20.75
C LYS A 156 9.68 13.18 19.95
N HIS A 157 9.25 13.59 18.77
CA HIS A 157 9.88 14.70 18.07
C HIS A 157 9.72 16.03 18.81
N LEU A 158 8.53 16.32 19.33
CA LEU A 158 8.29 17.54 20.12
C LEU A 158 9.13 17.57 21.42
N GLU A 159 9.49 16.41 21.95
CA GLU A 159 10.41 16.24 23.09
C GLU A 159 11.89 16.29 22.70
N GLY A 160 12.23 16.35 21.40
CA GLY A 160 13.60 16.37 20.90
C GLY A 160 14.30 15.00 20.86
N LEU A 161 13.55 13.89 21.01
CA LEU A 161 14.09 12.52 20.97
C LEU A 161 14.09 11.91 19.57
N VAL A 162 13.21 12.41 18.69
CA VAL A 162 13.08 11.95 17.30
C VAL A 162 13.28 13.14 16.36
N GLU A 163 14.14 12.97 15.37
CA GLU A 163 14.39 13.94 14.32
C GLU A 163 13.36 13.82 13.19
N ALA A 164 13.01 14.96 12.60
CA ALA A 164 12.15 14.99 11.42
C ALA A 164 12.82 14.26 10.24
N PRO A 165 12.06 13.53 9.40
CA PRO A 165 12.62 12.78 8.29
C PRO A 165 13.24 13.73 7.24
N ARG A 166 14.49 13.44 6.85
CA ARG A 166 15.24 14.20 5.85
C ARG A 166 14.96 13.71 4.44
N PHE A 167 14.88 12.39 4.27
CA PHE A 167 14.59 11.75 2.99
C PHE A 167 13.08 11.60 2.82
N LEU A 168 12.45 12.62 2.24
CA LEU A 168 11.03 12.62 1.90
C LEU A 168 10.82 12.54 0.39
N PRO A 169 9.89 11.68 -0.08
CA PRO A 169 9.44 11.73 -1.46
C PRO A 169 8.85 13.11 -1.81
N PRO A 170 9.02 13.61 -3.04
CA PRO A 170 8.57 14.95 -3.43
C PRO A 170 7.10 15.26 -3.07
N GLN A 171 6.23 14.27 -3.21
CA GLN A 171 4.79 14.33 -2.94
C GLN A 171 4.46 14.54 -1.45
N PHE A 172 5.40 14.24 -0.56
CA PHE A 172 5.25 14.38 0.88
C PHE A 172 6.05 15.56 1.44
N ARG A 173 6.81 16.29 0.61
CA ARG A 173 7.51 17.52 1.00
C ARG A 173 6.57 18.70 1.14
N ASP A 174 5.61 18.81 0.21
CA ASP A 174 4.54 19.80 0.28
C ASP A 174 3.20 19.10 0.56
N ILE A 175 2.73 19.24 1.79
CA ILE A 175 1.49 18.61 2.24
C ILE A 175 0.27 19.30 1.62
N ASN A 176 0.38 20.52 1.06
CA ASN A 176 -0.77 21.24 0.51
C ASN A 176 -1.42 20.47 -0.63
N GLY A 177 -0.63 19.98 -1.59
CA GLY A 177 -1.14 19.16 -2.70
C GLY A 177 -1.82 17.88 -2.20
N LEU A 178 -1.22 17.22 -1.22
CA LEU A 178 -1.78 16.02 -0.60
C LEU A 178 -3.06 16.32 0.18
N ALA A 179 -3.11 17.42 0.91
CA ALA A 179 -4.26 17.85 1.70
C ALA A 179 -5.47 18.15 0.81
N VAL A 180 -5.24 18.85 -0.32
CA VAL A 180 -6.27 19.11 -1.33
C VAL A 180 -6.80 17.78 -1.90
N TRP A 181 -5.91 16.87 -2.30
CA TRP A 181 -6.30 15.55 -2.80
C TRP A 181 -7.12 14.75 -1.77
N MET A 182 -6.69 14.69 -0.51
CA MET A 182 -7.40 13.98 0.56
C MET A 182 -8.75 14.63 0.89
N SER A 183 -8.86 15.95 0.74
CA SER A 183 -10.13 16.67 0.88
C SER A 183 -11.10 16.29 -0.23
N PHE A 184 -10.66 16.26 -1.49
CA PHE A 184 -11.46 15.79 -2.62
C PHE A 184 -11.87 14.32 -2.49
N SER A 185 -10.94 13.43 -2.12
CA SER A 185 -11.26 12.02 -1.85
C SER A 185 -12.36 11.86 -0.80
N SER A 186 -12.29 12.64 0.27
CA SER A 186 -13.32 12.62 1.31
C SER A 186 -14.69 13.03 0.81
N PHE A 187 -14.74 13.95 -0.16
CA PHE A 187 -15.96 14.36 -0.84
C PHE A 187 -16.47 13.27 -1.80
N PHE A 188 -15.61 12.68 -2.62
CA PHE A 188 -16.02 11.64 -3.58
C PHE A 188 -16.66 10.42 -2.92
N ASN A 189 -16.25 10.05 -1.70
CA ASN A 189 -16.90 8.96 -0.94
C ASN A 189 -18.34 9.27 -0.50
N ARG A 190 -18.81 10.52 -0.65
CA ARG A 190 -20.22 10.91 -0.39
C ARG A 190 -21.04 10.99 -1.66
N VAL A 191 -20.41 10.88 -2.83
CA VAL A 191 -21.09 10.93 -4.12
C VAL A 191 -21.72 9.56 -4.38
N ASP A 192 -22.99 9.56 -4.78
CA ASP A 192 -23.64 8.33 -5.24
C ASP A 192 -23.10 7.93 -6.62
N LEU A 193 -22.10 7.06 -6.60
CA LEU A 193 -21.47 6.53 -7.81
C LEU A 193 -22.46 5.76 -8.70
N ARG A 194 -23.52 5.16 -8.14
CA ARG A 194 -24.48 4.39 -8.95
C ARG A 194 -25.27 5.31 -9.86
N SER A 195 -25.76 6.42 -9.33
CA SER A 195 -26.47 7.43 -10.11
C SER A 195 -25.59 8.03 -11.20
N VAL A 196 -24.32 8.33 -10.89
CA VAL A 196 -23.36 8.87 -11.85
C VAL A 196 -23.06 7.86 -12.96
N GLN A 197 -22.80 6.60 -12.62
CA GLN A 197 -22.54 5.53 -13.59
C GLN A 197 -23.75 5.26 -14.50
N ALA A 198 -24.96 5.24 -13.94
CA ALA A 198 -26.19 5.06 -14.73
C ALA A 198 -26.36 6.18 -15.76
N HIS A 199 -26.10 7.43 -15.38
CA HIS A 199 -26.14 8.57 -16.29
C HIS A 199 -25.13 8.44 -17.43
N TYR A 200 -23.85 8.18 -17.12
CA TYR A 200 -22.82 8.07 -18.16
C TYR A 200 -22.99 6.83 -19.03
N LYS A 201 -23.44 5.70 -18.47
CA LYS A 201 -23.78 4.52 -19.26
C LYS A 201 -24.87 4.84 -20.28
N SER A 202 -25.94 5.51 -19.87
CA SER A 202 -27.01 5.94 -20.79
C SER A 202 -26.50 6.89 -21.88
N LEU A 203 -25.53 7.75 -21.58
CA LEU A 203 -24.88 8.61 -22.56
C LEU A 203 -24.03 7.80 -23.54
N PHE A 204 -23.22 6.87 -23.05
CA PHE A 204 -22.40 6.01 -23.91
C PHE A 204 -23.27 5.15 -24.81
N ASP A 205 -24.26 4.43 -24.27
CA ASP A 205 -25.19 3.60 -25.05
C ASP A 205 -25.96 4.41 -26.12
N LYS A 206 -26.06 5.74 -25.96
CA LYS A 206 -26.73 6.63 -26.92
C LYS A 206 -25.81 7.13 -28.05
N TYR A 207 -24.51 7.29 -27.79
CA TYR A 207 -23.59 8.01 -28.70
C TYR A 207 -22.37 7.19 -29.15
N LEU A 208 -22.10 6.03 -28.55
CA LEU A 208 -21.02 5.11 -28.88
C LEU A 208 -21.59 3.74 -29.24
#